data_AF-T1A6E7-F1
#
_entry.id   AF-T1A6E7-F1
#
_cell.length_a   1.000
_cell.length_b   1.000
_cell.length_c   1.000
_cell.angle_alpha   90.00
_cell.angle_beta   90.00
_cell.angle_gamma   90.00
#
_symmetry.space_group_name_H-M   'P 1'
#
loop_
_entity.id
_entity.type
_entity.pdbx_description
1 polymer ?
#
loop_
_entity_poly.entity_id
_entity_poly.type
_entity_poly.pdbx_seq_one_letter_code
_entity_poly.pdbx_strand_id
1 'polypeptide(L)'
;MMLIGLNQHVRGERIMNVNREVRDEDYLPPQPPVKGVVSARISPSGGLDVLSRNEVAMLRDVSASGLHGLLRRCALAVLTSGSESDDPRSTLERYPDFDIQVLQQDRGMKLELRHAPAQAFVDGQIIRGINELLVAVVRDIVYASSSLAAGAFDLADSVGITHAVFEILRNARILRPHADPNLVVCWGGHSIARAEYDYTKQVGYQLGLRGLDICTGCGPGAMKGPMKGATIAHAKQRRRHNRYIGITEPGIIAAESPNPIVNHLVIMPDIEKRLEAFVRIGHGIIVFPGGVGTAEEIFYLLGLLLHPDNAMQTLPLILTGPRESATYFEQIDR
;
A
#
# COMPACT_ATOMS: atom_id res chain seq x y z
N MET A 1 89.51 15.64 13.27
CA MET A 1 90.19 15.46 14.57
C MET A 1 89.13 15.64 15.65
N MET A 2 88.77 14.55 16.36
CA MET A 2 87.80 14.42 17.49
C MET A 2 86.32 14.75 17.19
N LEU A 3 85.26 14.06 17.66
CA LEU A 3 84.99 12.82 18.44
C LEU A 3 83.45 12.59 18.32
N ILE A 4 82.93 11.52 17.69
CA ILE A 4 82.28 10.30 18.24
C ILE A 4 81.47 10.46 19.55
N GLY A 5 80.22 9.96 19.55
CA GLY A 5 79.48 9.57 20.77
C GLY A 5 78.00 9.20 20.55
N LEU A 6 77.69 7.89 20.57
CA LEU A 6 76.37 7.26 20.41
C LEU A 6 75.43 7.44 21.63
N ASN A 7 74.11 7.34 21.43
CA ASN A 7 73.32 6.39 22.23
C ASN A 7 72.06 5.87 21.52
N GLN A 8 71.89 4.55 21.57
CA GLN A 8 70.73 3.77 21.14
C GLN A 8 69.65 3.78 22.24
N HIS A 9 68.36 3.70 21.89
CA HIS A 9 67.45 2.71 22.49
C HIS A 9 66.18 2.51 21.65
N VAL A 10 65.69 1.28 21.74
CA VAL A 10 64.81 0.56 20.83
C VAL A 10 63.44 0.35 21.48
N ARG A 11 62.42 0.15 20.63
CA ARG A 11 61.12 -0.53 20.82
C ARG A 11 59.92 0.30 21.31
N GLY A 12 58.87 0.25 20.48
CA GLY A 12 57.50 0.63 20.80
C GLY A 12 56.64 0.72 19.54
N GLU A 13 56.43 -0.41 18.87
CA GLU A 13 55.50 -0.54 17.74
C GLU A 13 54.08 -0.05 18.10
N ARG A 14 53.49 0.78 17.25
CA ARG A 14 52.07 0.66 16.90
C ARG A 14 51.85 1.05 15.44
N ILE A 15 51.46 0.03 14.70
CA ILE A 15 51.02 0.06 13.31
C ILE A 15 49.69 0.82 13.24
N MET A 16 49.60 1.81 12.34
CA MET A 16 48.37 2.16 11.65
C MET A 16 48.72 2.30 10.17
N ASN A 17 48.26 1.31 9.40
CA ASN A 17 48.47 1.21 7.96
C ASN A 17 47.84 2.38 7.21
N VAL A 18 48.65 3.00 6.37
CA VAL A 18 48.26 3.76 5.19
C VAL A 18 47.49 2.83 4.25
N ASN A 19 46.32 3.25 3.75
CA ASN A 19 45.90 2.84 2.41
C ASN A 19 44.77 3.71 1.82
N ARG A 20 45.13 4.33 0.68
CA ARG A 20 44.34 4.62 -0.51
C ARG A 20 43.18 5.60 -0.39
N GLU A 21 43.43 6.79 -0.95
CA GLU A 21 42.45 7.63 -1.62
C GLU A 21 41.52 6.78 -2.49
N VAL A 22 40.25 6.74 -2.12
CA VAL A 22 39.16 6.34 -3.00
C VAL A 22 38.64 7.63 -3.61
N ARG A 23 38.67 7.70 -4.93
CA ARG A 23 38.18 8.84 -5.72
C ARG A 23 36.66 8.96 -5.54
N ASP A 24 36.22 10.11 -5.08
CA ASP A 24 34.82 10.55 -5.07
C ASP A 24 34.36 10.86 -6.51
N GLU A 25 34.10 9.84 -7.32
CA GLU A 25 33.50 10.02 -8.67
C GLU A 25 32.02 9.58 -8.76
N ASP A 26 31.37 9.16 -7.66
CA ASP A 26 29.94 8.81 -7.65
C ASP A 26 29.08 9.61 -6.65
N TYR A 27 29.57 10.76 -6.15
CA TYR A 27 28.72 11.71 -5.42
C TYR A 27 28.11 12.73 -6.39
N LEU A 28 26.93 12.42 -6.93
CA LEU A 28 26.10 13.43 -7.58
C LEU A 28 25.59 14.40 -6.51
N PRO A 29 25.96 15.69 -6.54
CA PRO A 29 25.39 16.68 -5.64
C PRO A 29 23.87 16.75 -5.89
N PRO A 30 23.06 17.07 -4.86
CA PRO A 30 21.63 17.29 -5.06
C PRO A 30 21.45 18.41 -6.08
N GLN A 31 21.02 18.03 -7.29
CA GLN A 31 20.62 18.96 -8.33
C GLN A 31 19.48 19.82 -7.77
N PRO A 32 19.47 21.14 -8.02
CA PRO A 32 18.36 21.99 -7.58
C PRO A 32 17.06 21.44 -8.17
N PRO A 33 15.95 21.44 -7.41
CA PRO A 33 14.74 20.75 -7.81
C PRO A 33 14.21 21.35 -9.11
N VAL A 34 14.26 20.54 -10.17
CA VAL A 34 13.34 20.69 -11.30
C VAL A 34 11.95 20.60 -10.70
N LYS A 35 11.20 21.72 -10.74
CA LYS A 35 10.00 21.95 -9.92
C LYS A 35 9.08 20.71 -9.88
N GLY A 36 9.03 20.04 -8.73
CA GLY A 36 8.02 19.02 -8.41
C GLY A 36 8.46 17.55 -8.46
N VAL A 37 9.73 17.22 -8.76
CA VAL A 37 10.21 15.82 -8.77
C VAL A 37 11.50 15.61 -7.97
N VAL A 38 11.72 14.38 -7.50
CA VAL A 38 12.87 13.93 -6.70
C VAL A 38 13.33 12.57 -7.19
N SER A 39 14.63 12.36 -7.33
CA SER A 39 15.23 11.04 -7.55
C SER A 39 15.89 10.57 -6.26
N ALA A 40 15.63 9.32 -5.85
CA ALA A 40 16.08 8.80 -4.56
C ALA A 40 16.30 7.28 -4.60
N ARG A 41 17.17 6.79 -3.71
CA ARG A 41 17.30 5.36 -3.41
C ARG A 41 16.76 5.08 -2.03
N ILE A 42 15.72 4.26 -1.95
CA ILE A 42 15.04 3.94 -0.69
C ILE A 42 15.35 2.50 -0.28
N SER A 43 15.61 2.32 1.02
CA SER A 43 15.60 0.98 1.64
C SER A 43 14.14 0.57 1.87
N PRO A 44 13.72 -0.62 1.43
CA PRO A 44 12.44 -1.21 1.81
C PRO A 44 12.27 -1.25 3.34
N SER A 45 11.18 -0.69 3.84
CA SER A 45 10.72 -0.92 5.21
C SER A 45 9.56 -1.90 5.22
N GLY A 46 9.54 -2.87 6.15
CA GLY A 46 8.36 -3.72 6.37
C GLY A 46 8.40 -5.16 5.83
N GLY A 47 9.59 -5.72 5.56
CA GLY A 47 9.74 -7.17 5.35
C GLY A 47 9.65 -7.66 3.90
N LEU A 48 10.14 -6.87 2.93
CA LEU A 48 10.53 -7.43 1.62
C LEU A 48 11.84 -8.21 1.86
N ASP A 49 11.72 -9.42 2.42
CA ASP A 49 12.82 -10.10 3.09
C ASP A 49 13.97 -10.45 2.11
N VAL A 50 13.67 -11.07 0.96
CA VAL A 50 14.60 -11.30 -0.17
C VAL A 50 13.78 -11.58 -1.43
N LEU A 51 14.13 -11.01 -2.59
CA LEU A 51 13.67 -11.48 -3.91
C LEU A 51 14.79 -12.27 -4.60
N SER A 52 14.43 -13.33 -5.30
CA SER A 52 15.30 -14.09 -6.19
C SER A 52 15.71 -13.27 -7.41
N ARG A 53 16.79 -13.70 -8.10
CA ARG A 53 17.23 -13.07 -9.35
C ARG A 53 16.16 -13.11 -10.44
N ASN A 54 15.37 -14.18 -10.47
CA ASN A 54 14.29 -14.34 -11.46
C ASN A 54 13.17 -13.34 -11.22
N GLU A 55 12.74 -13.15 -9.96
CA GLU A 55 11.71 -12.17 -9.62
C GLU A 55 12.17 -10.73 -9.92
N VAL A 56 13.44 -10.41 -9.63
CA VAL A 56 14.02 -9.10 -9.99
C VAL A 56 14.07 -8.92 -11.51
N ALA A 57 14.41 -9.97 -12.26
CA ALA A 57 14.43 -9.92 -13.72
C ALA A 57 13.02 -9.68 -14.30
N MET A 58 11.99 -10.34 -13.75
CA MET A 58 10.58 -10.12 -14.15
C MET A 58 10.13 -8.67 -13.92
N LEU A 59 10.55 -8.05 -12.80
CA LEU A 59 10.23 -6.65 -12.50
C LEU A 59 10.97 -5.63 -13.38
N ARG A 60 12.11 -6.03 -13.97
CA ARG A 60 12.90 -5.19 -14.90
C ARG A 60 12.49 -5.37 -16.35
N ASP A 61 11.70 -6.40 -16.65
CA ASP A 61 11.25 -6.64 -18.01
C ASP A 61 10.28 -5.54 -18.45
N VAL A 62 10.74 -4.74 -19.42
CA VAL A 62 10.00 -3.63 -20.04
C VAL A 62 9.19 -4.06 -21.26
N SER A 63 9.20 -5.35 -21.61
CA SER A 63 8.39 -5.90 -22.69
C SER A 63 6.90 -5.74 -22.42
N ALA A 64 6.06 -5.88 -23.45
CA ALA A 64 4.60 -5.83 -23.30
C ALA A 64 4.06 -6.93 -22.35
N SER A 65 4.82 -8.02 -22.18
CA SER A 65 4.55 -9.11 -21.22
C SER A 65 5.21 -8.89 -19.85
N GLY A 66 6.05 -7.87 -19.70
CA GLY A 66 6.85 -7.62 -18.50
C GLY A 66 6.08 -6.87 -17.41
N LEU A 67 6.54 -7.02 -16.16
CA LEU A 67 5.87 -6.43 -14.99
C LEU A 67 6.26 -4.99 -14.72
N HIS A 68 7.29 -4.48 -15.39
CA HIS A 68 7.82 -3.15 -15.12
C HIS A 68 6.77 -2.05 -15.31
N GLY A 69 6.01 -2.10 -16.41
CA GLY A 69 4.96 -1.12 -16.68
C GLY A 69 3.86 -1.12 -15.62
N LEU A 70 3.48 -2.30 -15.12
CA LEU A 70 2.51 -2.45 -14.03
C LEU A 70 3.08 -1.90 -12.72
N LEU A 71 4.30 -2.27 -12.36
CA LEU A 71 5.00 -1.77 -11.17
C LEU A 71 5.09 -0.24 -11.21
N ARG A 72 5.50 0.33 -12.34
CA ARG A 72 5.59 1.78 -12.53
C ARG A 72 4.25 2.47 -12.31
N ARG A 73 3.16 1.97 -12.89
CA ARG A 73 1.82 2.57 -12.71
C ARG A 73 1.35 2.51 -11.26
N CYS A 74 1.45 1.35 -10.61
CA CYS A 74 1.02 1.19 -9.23
C CYS A 74 1.89 1.98 -8.24
N ALA A 75 3.21 2.04 -8.46
CA ALA A 75 4.12 2.83 -7.65
C ALA A 75 3.86 4.33 -7.79
N LEU A 76 3.60 4.80 -9.01
CA LEU A 76 3.26 6.21 -9.25
C LEU A 76 1.98 6.60 -8.50
N ALA A 77 0.94 5.77 -8.57
CA ALA A 77 -0.32 6.00 -7.84
C ALA A 77 -0.09 6.16 -6.32
N VAL A 78 0.73 5.30 -5.72
CA VAL A 78 1.10 5.41 -4.29
C VAL A 78 1.86 6.71 -3.99
N LEU A 79 2.79 7.10 -4.86
CA LEU A 79 3.58 8.34 -4.72
C LEU A 79 2.74 9.61 -4.91
N THR A 80 1.64 9.53 -5.67
CA THR A 80 0.71 10.64 -5.89
C THR A 80 -0.43 10.69 -4.88
N SER A 81 -0.43 9.83 -3.85
CA SER A 81 -1.48 9.88 -2.82
C SER A 81 -1.60 11.28 -2.20
N GLY A 82 -2.84 11.78 -2.12
CA GLY A 82 -3.14 13.13 -1.62
C GLY A 82 -3.19 14.24 -2.67
N SER A 83 -2.92 13.97 -3.95
CA SER A 83 -3.28 14.92 -5.02
C SER A 83 -4.79 14.95 -5.23
N GLU A 84 -5.37 16.13 -5.44
CA GLU A 84 -6.82 16.33 -5.69
C GLU A 84 -7.27 15.95 -7.12
N SER A 85 -6.48 15.16 -7.86
CA SER A 85 -6.85 14.71 -9.20
C SER A 85 -7.42 13.30 -9.14
N ASP A 86 -8.66 13.16 -9.61
CA ASP A 86 -9.37 11.88 -9.71
C ASP A 86 -9.17 11.21 -11.09
N ASP A 87 -8.35 11.80 -11.99
CA ASP A 87 -8.06 11.24 -13.32
C ASP A 87 -6.71 10.48 -13.35
N PRO A 88 -6.71 9.14 -13.50
CA PRO A 88 -5.49 8.33 -13.68
C PRO A 88 -4.59 8.79 -14.82
N ARG A 89 -5.18 9.26 -15.94
CA ARG A 89 -4.42 9.65 -17.14
C ARG A 89 -3.62 10.91 -16.87
N SER A 90 -4.25 11.89 -16.20
CA SER A 90 -3.58 13.10 -15.76
C SER A 90 -2.30 12.84 -14.94
N THR A 91 -2.28 11.77 -14.14
CA THR A 91 -1.12 11.44 -13.30
C THR A 91 0.05 10.90 -14.13
N LEU A 92 -0.22 10.01 -15.09
CA LEU A 92 0.80 9.48 -15.98
C LEU A 92 1.35 10.55 -16.93
N GLU A 93 0.48 11.42 -17.44
CA GLU A 93 0.86 12.56 -18.29
C GLU A 93 1.68 13.61 -17.53
N ARG A 94 1.42 13.78 -16.23
CA ARG A 94 2.16 14.72 -15.37
C ARG A 94 3.56 14.22 -15.01
N TYR A 95 3.76 12.91 -14.94
CA TYR A 95 5.05 12.28 -14.60
C TYR A 95 5.49 11.28 -15.69
N PRO A 96 5.74 11.74 -16.93
CA PRO A 96 6.12 10.85 -18.03
C PRO A 96 7.50 10.21 -17.79
N ASP A 97 8.41 10.94 -17.15
CA ASP A 97 9.79 10.50 -16.89
C ASP A 97 9.97 9.77 -15.55
N PHE A 98 8.87 9.56 -14.80
CA PHE A 98 8.94 8.77 -13.58
C PHE A 98 9.35 7.34 -13.90
N ASP A 99 10.27 6.78 -13.11
CA ASP A 99 10.64 5.38 -13.20
C ASP A 99 10.95 4.79 -11.82
N ILE A 100 10.77 3.47 -11.69
CA ILE A 100 11.07 2.70 -10.49
C ILE A 100 11.81 1.42 -10.86
N GLN A 101 12.93 1.16 -10.18
CA GLN A 101 13.72 -0.05 -10.38
C GLN A 101 14.01 -0.76 -9.07
N VAL A 102 13.86 -2.08 -9.08
CA VAL A 102 14.30 -2.93 -7.98
C VAL A 102 15.76 -3.31 -8.20
N LEU A 103 16.60 -2.95 -7.23
CA LEU A 103 18.03 -3.23 -7.22
C LEU A 103 18.32 -4.28 -6.14
N GLN A 104 19.00 -5.36 -6.53
CA GLN A 104 19.52 -6.34 -5.58
C GLN A 104 20.91 -5.88 -5.09
N GLN A 105 21.13 -5.94 -3.77
CA GLN A 105 22.40 -5.64 -3.11
C GLN A 105 22.75 -6.79 -2.14
N ASP A 106 24.01 -6.83 -1.69
CA ASP A 106 24.50 -7.90 -0.81
C ASP A 106 23.71 -8.02 0.51
N ARG A 107 23.08 -6.94 0.98
CA ARG A 107 22.31 -6.87 2.23
C ARG A 107 20.81 -6.68 2.03
N GLY A 108 20.28 -7.06 0.87
CA GLY A 108 18.85 -7.00 0.57
C GLY A 108 18.55 -6.20 -0.70
N MET A 109 17.40 -5.55 -0.74
CA MET A 109 16.97 -4.80 -1.92
C MET A 109 16.96 -3.29 -1.68
N LYS A 110 17.04 -2.54 -2.78
CA LYS A 110 16.78 -1.10 -2.83
C LYS A 110 15.75 -0.83 -3.92
N LEU A 111 14.91 0.17 -3.70
CA LEU A 111 14.11 0.75 -4.78
C LEU A 111 14.80 2.04 -5.22
N GLU A 112 15.16 2.12 -6.49
CA GLU A 112 15.61 3.35 -7.12
C GLU A 112 14.40 4.02 -7.76
N LEU A 113 14.13 5.25 -7.33
CA LEU A 113 13.08 6.11 -7.86
C LEU A 113 13.73 7.21 -8.69
N ARG A 114 13.28 7.39 -9.93
CA ARG A 114 13.72 8.47 -10.83
C ARG A 114 12.54 9.38 -11.12
N HIS A 115 12.75 10.70 -10.99
CA HIS A 115 11.71 11.71 -11.21
C HIS A 115 10.40 11.43 -10.46
N ALA A 116 10.48 10.94 -9.21
CA ALA A 116 9.32 10.67 -8.39
C ALA A 116 8.63 11.97 -7.93
N PRO A 117 7.30 11.98 -7.76
CA PRO A 117 6.57 13.13 -7.22
C PRO A 117 7.16 13.63 -5.90
N ALA A 118 7.55 14.91 -5.84
CA ALA A 118 8.19 15.49 -4.65
C ALA A 118 7.29 15.48 -3.40
N GLN A 119 5.97 15.46 -3.58
CA GLN A 119 4.99 15.40 -2.48
C GLN A 119 5.10 14.14 -1.61
N ALA A 120 5.72 13.06 -2.13
CA ALA A 120 5.97 11.84 -1.38
C ALA A 120 7.12 11.97 -0.37
N PHE A 121 7.82 13.11 -0.37
CA PHE A 121 9.01 13.39 0.44
C PHE A 121 8.78 14.56 1.39
N VAL A 122 9.39 14.48 2.57
CA VAL A 122 9.49 15.56 3.56
C VAL A 122 10.97 15.72 3.89
N ASP A 123 11.52 16.91 3.69
CA ASP A 123 12.94 17.21 3.91
C ASP A 123 13.90 16.24 3.18
N GLY A 124 13.52 15.87 1.94
CA GLY A 124 14.27 14.94 1.10
C GLY A 124 14.17 13.46 1.51
N GLN A 125 13.42 13.14 2.57
CA GLN A 125 13.17 11.78 3.01
C GLN A 125 11.78 11.33 2.60
N ILE A 126 11.66 10.12 2.05
CA ILE A 126 10.35 9.56 1.69
C ILE A 126 9.50 9.37 2.95
N ILE A 127 8.20 9.70 2.86
CA ILE A 127 7.26 9.41 3.96
C ILE A 127 7.26 7.90 4.21
N ARG A 128 7.47 7.49 5.46
CA ARG A 128 7.60 6.08 5.84
C ARG A 128 6.42 5.22 5.39
N GLY A 129 5.18 5.71 5.57
CA GLY A 129 3.98 5.02 5.10
C GLY A 129 4.03 4.76 3.59
N ILE A 130 4.43 5.75 2.79
CA ILE A 130 4.58 5.60 1.33
C ILE A 130 5.65 4.55 0.99
N ASN A 131 6.77 4.50 1.71
CA ASN A 131 7.78 3.44 1.53
C ASN A 131 7.19 2.04 1.78
N GLU A 132 6.47 1.87 2.90
CA GLU A 132 5.81 0.59 3.24
C GLU A 132 4.74 0.20 2.18
N LEU A 133 4.02 1.17 1.61
CA LEU A 133 3.07 0.93 0.52
C LEU A 133 3.77 0.54 -0.80
N LEU A 134 4.89 1.17 -1.16
CA LEU A 134 5.69 0.78 -2.33
C LEU A 134 6.23 -0.65 -2.20
N VAL A 135 6.61 -1.04 -1.00
CA VAL A 135 7.02 -2.41 -0.69
C VAL A 135 5.87 -3.40 -0.89
N ALA A 136 4.66 -3.06 -0.45
CA ALA A 136 3.47 -3.88 -0.69
C ALA A 136 3.17 -4.03 -2.20
N VAL A 137 3.34 -2.95 -2.98
CA VAL A 137 3.18 -3.00 -4.44
C VAL A 137 4.12 -4.01 -5.08
N VAL A 138 5.41 -3.96 -4.73
CA VAL A 138 6.41 -4.91 -5.25
C VAL A 138 6.05 -6.34 -4.83
N ARG A 139 5.74 -6.55 -3.55
CA ARG A 139 5.36 -7.87 -3.01
C ARG A 139 4.22 -8.50 -3.79
N ASP A 140 3.14 -7.76 -3.99
CA ASP A 140 1.90 -8.33 -4.56
C ASP A 140 2.01 -8.54 -6.07
N ILE A 141 2.67 -7.64 -6.80
CA ILE A 141 2.90 -7.81 -8.25
C ILE A 141 3.78 -9.04 -8.51
N VAL A 142 4.88 -9.20 -7.76
CA VAL A 142 5.75 -10.37 -7.89
C VAL A 142 4.97 -11.64 -7.58
N TYR A 143 4.29 -11.68 -6.44
CA TYR A 143 3.59 -12.88 -5.99
C TYR A 143 2.46 -13.30 -6.93
N ALA A 144 1.65 -12.36 -7.40
CA ALA A 144 0.57 -12.65 -8.34
C ALA A 144 1.14 -13.21 -9.65
N SER A 145 2.19 -12.59 -10.18
CA SER A 145 2.80 -13.05 -11.44
C SER A 145 3.50 -14.40 -11.30
N SER A 146 4.28 -14.62 -10.24
CA SER A 146 4.99 -15.88 -10.03
C SER A 146 4.03 -17.05 -9.81
N SER A 147 2.98 -16.82 -9.01
CA SER A 147 1.99 -17.85 -8.68
C SER A 147 1.14 -18.23 -9.90
N LEU A 148 0.77 -17.24 -10.73
CA LEU A 148 0.09 -17.50 -12.01
C LEU A 148 0.99 -18.24 -13.00
N ALA A 149 2.26 -17.82 -13.14
CA ALA A 149 3.21 -18.48 -14.04
C ALA A 149 3.50 -19.94 -13.62
N ALA A 150 3.45 -20.23 -12.32
CA ALA A 150 3.61 -21.58 -11.78
C ALA A 150 2.35 -22.45 -11.92
N GLY A 151 1.23 -21.91 -12.41
CA GLY A 151 -0.05 -22.63 -12.48
C GLY A 151 -0.58 -23.04 -11.11
N ALA A 152 -0.32 -22.24 -10.07
CA ALA A 152 -0.61 -22.60 -8.69
C ALA A 152 -2.13 -22.71 -8.39
N PHE A 153 -2.99 -22.16 -9.26
CA PHE A 153 -4.44 -22.19 -9.12
C PHE A 153 -5.12 -22.11 -10.49
N ASP A 154 -6.25 -22.81 -10.62
CA ASP A 154 -7.11 -22.78 -11.81
C ASP A 154 -8.11 -21.62 -11.69
N LEU A 155 -7.91 -20.56 -12.47
CA LEU A 155 -8.80 -19.40 -12.47
C LEU A 155 -10.08 -19.60 -13.30
N ALA A 156 -10.24 -20.74 -13.98
CA ALA A 156 -11.50 -21.12 -14.62
C ALA A 156 -12.49 -21.75 -13.64
N ASP A 157 -12.04 -22.11 -12.43
CA ASP A 157 -12.84 -22.71 -11.39
C ASP A 157 -13.03 -21.77 -10.18
N SER A 158 -14.20 -21.84 -9.56
CA SER A 158 -14.56 -21.01 -8.41
C SER A 158 -13.67 -21.30 -7.19
N VAL A 159 -13.34 -22.56 -6.94
CA VAL A 159 -12.47 -22.93 -5.81
C VAL A 159 -11.06 -22.40 -6.03
N GLY A 160 -10.55 -22.49 -7.26
CA GLY A 160 -9.25 -21.93 -7.63
C GLY A 160 -9.20 -20.40 -7.48
N ILE A 161 -10.26 -19.67 -7.81
CA ILE A 161 -10.37 -18.22 -7.57
C ILE A 161 -10.31 -17.90 -6.07
N THR A 162 -11.14 -18.55 -5.24
CA THR A 162 -11.13 -18.34 -3.78
C THR A 162 -9.76 -18.70 -3.18
N HIS A 163 -9.12 -19.78 -3.67
CA HIS A 163 -7.79 -20.16 -3.22
C HIS A 163 -6.74 -19.09 -3.57
N ALA A 164 -6.79 -18.51 -4.77
CA ALA A 164 -5.92 -17.41 -5.18
C ALA A 164 -6.09 -16.19 -4.26
N VAL A 165 -7.33 -15.80 -3.94
CA VAL A 165 -7.62 -14.70 -3.01
C VAL A 165 -7.02 -14.97 -1.63
N PHE A 166 -7.23 -16.17 -1.10
CA PHE A 166 -6.65 -16.59 0.18
C PHE A 166 -5.13 -16.52 0.18
N GLU A 167 -4.49 -17.06 -0.85
CA GLU A 167 -3.03 -17.11 -0.99
C GLU A 167 -2.40 -15.71 -1.06
N ILE A 168 -3.01 -14.79 -1.81
CA ILE A 168 -2.58 -13.39 -1.89
C ILE A 168 -2.70 -12.71 -0.51
N LEU A 169 -3.84 -12.87 0.17
CA LEU A 169 -4.05 -12.31 1.51
C LEU A 169 -3.08 -12.90 2.56
N ARG A 170 -2.78 -14.20 2.44
CA ARG A 170 -1.81 -14.90 3.29
C ARG A 170 -0.40 -14.38 3.06
N ASN A 171 0.04 -14.27 1.81
CA ASN A 171 1.34 -13.70 1.44
C ASN A 171 1.48 -12.25 1.91
N ALA A 172 0.40 -11.48 1.84
CA ALA A 172 0.32 -10.11 2.36
C ALA A 172 0.26 -10.01 3.89
N ARG A 173 0.29 -11.14 4.61
CA ARG A 173 0.21 -11.24 6.08
C ARG A 173 -1.05 -10.57 6.66
N ILE A 174 -2.14 -10.59 5.90
CA ILE A 174 -3.45 -10.09 6.33
C ILE A 174 -4.18 -11.09 7.21
N LEU A 175 -4.04 -12.38 6.92
CA LEU A 175 -4.67 -13.44 7.69
C LEU A 175 -3.85 -13.69 8.96
N ARG A 176 -4.40 -13.33 10.13
CA ARG A 176 -3.76 -13.54 11.42
C ARG A 176 -4.45 -14.69 12.17
N PRO A 177 -3.75 -15.80 12.45
CA PRO A 177 -4.33 -16.86 13.26
C PRO A 177 -4.50 -16.37 14.71
N HIS A 178 -5.45 -16.95 15.43
CA HIS A 178 -5.73 -16.65 16.84
C HIS A 178 -6.08 -15.19 17.16
N ALA A 179 -6.67 -14.48 16.19
CA ALA A 179 -7.24 -13.15 16.41
C ALA A 179 -8.77 -13.25 16.45
N ASP A 180 -9.38 -12.62 17.46
CA ASP A 180 -10.84 -12.48 17.51
C ASP A 180 -11.34 -11.57 16.36
N PRO A 181 -12.55 -11.82 15.83
CA PRO A 181 -13.20 -10.96 14.83
C PRO A 181 -13.24 -9.49 15.25
N ASN A 182 -12.52 -8.64 14.51
CA ASN A 182 -12.43 -7.21 14.84
C ASN A 182 -12.32 -6.27 13.64
N LEU A 183 -12.39 -6.81 12.41
CA LEU A 183 -12.17 -6.04 11.19
C LEU A 183 -13.49 -5.61 10.55
N VAL A 184 -13.68 -4.29 10.41
CA VAL A 184 -14.86 -3.69 9.77
C VAL A 184 -14.48 -3.16 8.39
N VAL A 185 -15.16 -3.65 7.35
CA VAL A 185 -15.04 -3.10 5.99
C VAL A 185 -15.89 -1.84 5.91
N CYS A 186 -15.32 -0.76 5.41
CA CYS A 186 -15.99 0.51 5.19
C CYS A 186 -15.98 0.84 3.70
N TRP A 187 -17.16 0.87 3.10
CA TRP A 187 -17.40 1.24 1.69
C TRP A 187 -18.07 2.61 1.59
N GLY A 188 -17.89 3.29 0.47
CA GLY A 188 -18.47 4.61 0.22
C GLY A 188 -17.72 5.40 -0.86
N GLY A 189 -18.23 6.57 -1.21
CA GLY A 189 -17.71 7.34 -2.34
C GLY A 189 -16.28 7.87 -2.15
N HIS A 190 -15.51 7.90 -3.25
CA HIS A 190 -14.23 8.61 -3.32
C HIS A 190 -14.41 10.14 -3.28
N SER A 191 -15.51 10.63 -3.87
CA SER A 191 -15.92 12.04 -3.89
C SER A 191 -17.22 12.21 -3.12
N ILE A 192 -17.13 12.86 -1.95
CA ILE A 192 -18.24 13.03 -1.00
C ILE A 192 -18.23 14.44 -0.41
N ALA A 193 -19.40 14.91 0.02
CA ALA A 193 -19.52 16.23 0.63
C ALA A 193 -18.78 16.30 1.98
N ARG A 194 -18.47 17.52 2.43
CA ARG A 194 -17.74 17.69 3.69
C ARG A 194 -18.48 17.11 4.89
N ALA A 195 -19.80 17.26 4.94
CA ALA A 195 -20.64 16.72 6.01
C ALA A 195 -20.54 15.18 6.08
N GLU A 196 -20.61 14.50 4.93
CA GLU A 196 -20.42 13.05 4.83
C GLU A 196 -19.01 12.64 5.25
N TYR A 197 -17.98 13.36 4.78
CA TYR A 197 -16.59 13.09 5.16
C TYR A 197 -16.40 13.21 6.68
N ASP A 198 -16.95 14.25 7.30
CA ASP A 198 -16.89 14.44 8.75
C ASP A 198 -17.67 13.35 9.49
N TYR A 199 -18.82 12.91 8.97
CA TYR A 199 -19.58 11.77 9.50
C TYR A 199 -18.78 10.47 9.45
N THR A 200 -18.13 10.14 8.32
CA THR A 200 -17.31 8.92 8.21
C THR A 200 -16.16 8.89 9.23
N LYS A 201 -15.55 10.05 9.51
CA LYS A 201 -14.55 10.19 10.58
C LYS A 201 -15.15 9.95 11.96
N GLN A 202 -16.36 10.43 12.23
CA GLN A 202 -17.04 10.19 13.51
C GLN A 202 -17.34 8.70 13.71
N VAL A 203 -17.85 8.02 12.68
CA VAL A 203 -18.07 6.57 12.70
C VAL A 203 -16.75 5.84 12.94
N GLY A 204 -15.70 6.14 12.17
CA GLY A 204 -14.37 5.56 12.38
C GLY A 204 -13.82 5.78 13.79
N TYR A 205 -14.03 6.97 14.36
CA TYR A 205 -13.67 7.26 15.74
C TYR A 205 -14.43 6.37 16.74
N GLN A 206 -15.73 6.15 16.54
CA GLN A 206 -16.54 5.26 17.40
C GLN A 206 -16.13 3.78 17.27
N LEU A 207 -15.76 3.33 16.07
CA LEU A 207 -15.18 2.01 15.85
C LEU A 207 -13.84 1.86 16.58
N GLY A 208 -12.96 2.84 16.44
CA GLY A 208 -11.65 2.82 17.09
C GLY A 208 -11.74 2.84 18.62
N LEU A 209 -12.73 3.53 19.20
CA LEU A 209 -12.95 3.50 20.66
C LEU A 209 -13.30 2.11 21.17
N ARG A 210 -13.82 1.23 20.30
CA ARG A 210 -14.18 -0.16 20.61
C ARG A 210 -13.09 -1.15 20.19
N GLY A 211 -11.92 -0.67 19.78
CA GLY A 211 -10.80 -1.53 19.39
C GLY A 211 -10.99 -2.25 18.04
N LEU A 212 -11.93 -1.79 17.21
CA LEU A 212 -12.15 -2.36 15.88
C LEU A 212 -11.13 -1.81 14.87
N ASP A 213 -10.66 -2.67 13.99
CA ASP A 213 -9.80 -2.35 12.85
C ASP A 213 -10.63 -2.01 11.62
N ILE A 214 -10.00 -1.35 10.63
CA ILE A 214 -10.71 -0.82 9.45
C ILE A 214 -10.08 -1.37 8.16
N CYS A 215 -10.95 -1.83 7.27
CA CYS A 215 -10.62 -2.17 5.89
C CYS A 215 -11.38 -1.28 4.91
N THR A 216 -10.75 -0.81 3.82
CA THR A 216 -11.37 0.06 2.79
C THR A 216 -10.75 -0.19 1.41
N GLY A 217 -11.28 0.48 0.39
CA GLY A 217 -10.69 0.60 -0.96
C GLY A 217 -9.44 1.49 -1.08
N CYS A 218 -8.85 1.96 0.03
CA CYS A 218 -7.64 2.81 0.11
C CYS A 218 -7.78 4.28 -0.31
N GLY A 219 -8.73 4.61 -1.19
CA GLY A 219 -8.87 5.91 -1.84
C GLY A 219 -9.27 7.10 -0.95
N PRO A 220 -9.67 8.23 -1.54
CA PRO A 220 -10.09 9.42 -0.81
C PRO A 220 -11.52 9.27 -0.23
N GLY A 221 -12.13 10.38 0.19
CA GLY A 221 -13.51 10.38 0.68
C GLY A 221 -13.77 9.41 1.83
N ALA A 222 -14.80 8.57 1.67
CA ALA A 222 -15.27 7.59 2.65
C ALA A 222 -14.27 6.45 2.88
N MET A 223 -13.31 6.23 1.98
CA MET A 223 -12.24 5.24 2.15
C MET A 223 -11.08 5.78 3.02
N LYS A 224 -11.01 7.10 3.24
CA LYS A 224 -9.99 7.76 4.07
C LYS A 224 -10.52 8.21 5.44
N GLY A 225 -11.75 8.70 5.49
CA GLY A 225 -12.33 9.30 6.70
C GLY A 225 -12.36 8.36 7.91
N PRO A 226 -12.89 7.13 7.80
CA PRO A 226 -12.97 6.19 8.93
C PRO A 226 -11.60 5.91 9.57
N MET A 227 -10.56 5.69 8.76
CA MET A 227 -9.20 5.45 9.28
C MET A 227 -8.64 6.64 10.06
N LYS A 228 -8.89 7.89 9.60
CA LYS A 228 -8.49 9.09 10.35
C LYS A 228 -9.18 9.18 11.70
N GLY A 229 -10.48 8.89 11.74
CA GLY A 229 -11.25 8.85 12.99
C GLY A 229 -10.72 7.79 13.95
N ALA A 230 -10.54 6.57 13.45
CA ALA A 230 -10.06 5.44 14.23
C ALA A 230 -8.65 5.66 14.78
N THR A 231 -7.77 6.33 14.04
CA THR A 231 -6.40 6.65 14.48
C THR A 231 -6.40 7.44 15.80
N ILE A 232 -7.25 8.47 15.89
CA ILE A 232 -7.37 9.26 17.12
C ILE A 232 -7.96 8.42 18.25
N ALA A 233 -8.95 7.60 17.97
CA ALA A 233 -9.62 6.78 18.97
C ALA A 233 -8.76 5.64 19.49
N HIS A 234 -8.04 4.93 18.62
CA HIS A 234 -7.08 3.90 19.00
C HIS A 234 -5.96 4.47 19.86
N ALA A 235 -5.48 5.68 19.55
CA ALA A 235 -4.52 6.37 20.40
C ALA A 235 -5.08 6.65 21.81
N LYS A 236 -6.34 7.06 21.94
CA LYS A 236 -7.03 7.20 23.24
C LYS A 236 -7.14 5.89 24.00
N GLN A 237 -7.38 4.79 23.28
CA GLN A 237 -7.40 3.43 23.85
C GLN A 237 -5.99 2.83 24.04
N ARG A 238 -4.93 3.60 23.78
CA ARG A 238 -3.52 3.16 23.86
C ARG A 238 -3.22 1.90 23.02
N ARG A 239 -4.00 1.68 21.96
CA ARG A 239 -3.84 0.53 21.05
C ARG A 239 -2.73 0.85 20.05
N ARG A 240 -1.68 0.03 20.07
CA ARG A 240 -0.43 0.25 19.30
C ARG A 240 -0.39 -0.49 17.97
N HIS A 241 -1.18 -1.57 17.83
CA HIS A 241 -1.15 -2.47 16.68
C HIS A 241 -2.47 -2.40 15.92
N ASN A 242 -2.79 -1.21 15.42
CA ASN A 242 -4.01 -0.96 14.65
C ASN A 242 -3.81 -1.45 13.23
N ARG A 243 -4.86 -2.02 12.62
CA ARG A 243 -4.83 -2.48 11.24
C ARG A 243 -5.72 -1.59 10.40
N TYR A 244 -5.09 -0.86 9.49
CA TYR A 244 -5.74 -0.06 8.46
C TYR A 244 -5.41 -0.70 7.12
N ILE A 245 -6.33 -1.57 6.70
CA ILE A 245 -6.17 -2.41 5.52
C ILE A 245 -6.74 -1.68 4.32
N GLY A 246 -5.92 -1.51 3.30
CA GLY A 246 -6.33 -1.06 2.00
C GLY A 246 -6.30 -2.21 1.01
N ILE A 247 -7.40 -2.47 0.30
CA ILE A 247 -7.44 -3.41 -0.82
C ILE A 247 -7.75 -2.62 -2.09
N THR A 248 -6.87 -2.73 -3.07
CA THR A 248 -7.00 -2.10 -4.40
C THR A 248 -6.67 -3.13 -5.47
N GLU A 249 -6.81 -2.76 -6.74
CA GLU A 249 -6.32 -3.53 -7.88
C GLU A 249 -5.72 -2.58 -8.96
N PRO A 250 -4.98 -3.09 -9.96
CA PRO A 250 -4.27 -2.26 -10.94
C PRO A 250 -5.13 -1.28 -11.75
N GLY A 251 -6.38 -1.62 -12.06
CA GLY A 251 -7.29 -0.81 -12.87
C GLY A 251 -7.74 0.47 -12.18
N ILE A 252 -7.85 0.46 -10.85
CA ILE A 252 -8.45 1.53 -10.04
C ILE A 252 -7.43 2.24 -9.15
N ILE A 253 -6.27 1.64 -8.86
CA ILE A 253 -5.29 2.19 -7.90
C ILE A 253 -4.86 3.62 -8.25
N ALA A 254 -4.80 3.97 -9.54
CA ALA A 254 -4.45 5.32 -9.97
C ALA A 254 -5.57 6.34 -9.72
N ALA A 255 -6.84 5.95 -9.84
CA ALA A 255 -7.98 6.81 -9.56
C ALA A 255 -8.22 6.94 -8.05
N GLU A 256 -8.04 5.84 -7.32
CA GLU A 256 -8.30 5.74 -5.89
C GLU A 256 -6.99 5.49 -5.13
N SER A 257 -6.03 6.40 -5.33
CA SER A 257 -4.67 6.28 -4.82
C SER A 257 -4.62 6.01 -3.29
N PRO A 258 -3.89 4.96 -2.84
CA PRO A 258 -3.86 4.57 -1.44
C PRO A 258 -3.36 5.68 -0.53
N ASN A 259 -4.17 6.07 0.47
CA ASN A 259 -3.78 7.11 1.39
C ASN A 259 -2.67 6.62 2.38
N PRO A 260 -1.69 7.45 2.78
CA PRO A 260 -0.56 7.00 3.61
C PRO A 260 -0.89 6.56 5.05
N ILE A 261 -2.15 6.66 5.49
CA ILE A 261 -2.58 6.09 6.78
C ILE A 261 -2.77 4.57 6.69
N VAL A 262 -2.97 4.05 5.47
CA VAL A 262 -3.01 2.60 5.22
C VAL A 262 -1.67 2.02 5.64
N ASN A 263 -1.70 1.04 6.53
CA ASN A 263 -0.49 0.36 7.02
C ASN A 263 -0.44 -1.12 6.61
N HIS A 264 -1.47 -1.59 5.91
CA HIS A 264 -1.54 -2.89 5.27
C HIS A 264 -2.20 -2.75 3.90
N LEU A 265 -1.41 -2.53 2.86
CA LEU A 265 -1.91 -2.50 1.47
C LEU A 265 -1.87 -3.90 0.86
N VAL A 266 -2.91 -4.22 0.08
CA VAL A 266 -3.00 -5.41 -0.77
C VAL A 266 -3.42 -4.99 -2.16
N ILE A 267 -2.69 -5.44 -3.19
CA ILE A 267 -3.08 -5.30 -4.59
C ILE A 267 -3.64 -6.65 -5.07
N MET A 268 -4.94 -6.71 -5.25
CA MET A 268 -5.60 -7.85 -5.89
C MET A 268 -5.43 -7.79 -7.41
N PRO A 269 -5.53 -8.93 -8.13
CA PRO A 269 -5.30 -8.95 -9.57
C PRO A 269 -6.37 -8.21 -10.38
N ASP A 270 -7.62 -8.20 -9.89
CA ASP A 270 -8.80 -7.64 -10.55
C ASP A 270 -9.89 -7.25 -9.53
N ILE A 271 -10.95 -6.61 -10.02
CA ILE A 271 -12.05 -6.07 -9.23
C ILE A 271 -12.82 -7.19 -8.51
N GLU A 272 -13.06 -8.31 -9.18
CA GLU A 272 -13.82 -9.43 -8.61
C GLU A 272 -13.09 -10.06 -7.43
N LYS A 273 -11.78 -10.29 -7.54
CA LYS A 273 -10.95 -10.79 -6.44
C LYS A 273 -10.82 -9.76 -5.32
N ARG A 274 -10.83 -8.46 -5.63
CA ARG A 274 -10.92 -7.38 -4.63
C ARG A 274 -12.24 -7.45 -3.84
N LEU A 275 -13.37 -7.63 -4.53
CA LEU A 275 -14.69 -7.77 -3.89
C LEU A 275 -14.77 -9.04 -3.03
N GLU A 276 -14.27 -10.18 -3.53
CA GLU A 276 -14.20 -11.40 -2.74
C GLU A 276 -13.32 -11.21 -1.50
N ALA A 277 -12.17 -10.54 -1.65
CA ALA A 277 -11.27 -10.28 -0.52
C ALA A 277 -11.96 -9.50 0.61
N PHE A 278 -12.76 -8.47 0.28
CA PHE A 278 -13.50 -7.70 1.28
C PHE A 278 -14.47 -8.59 2.08
N VAL A 279 -15.29 -9.38 1.40
CA VAL A 279 -16.32 -10.19 2.06
C VAL A 279 -15.72 -11.36 2.85
N ARG A 280 -14.55 -11.87 2.44
CA ARG A 280 -13.86 -12.97 3.14
C ARG A 280 -13.16 -12.52 4.44
N ILE A 281 -12.68 -11.27 4.52
CA ILE A 281 -11.95 -10.79 5.71
C ILE A 281 -12.81 -9.90 6.63
N GLY A 282 -13.90 -9.34 6.11
CA GLY A 282 -14.80 -8.48 6.87
C GLY A 282 -15.62 -9.28 7.89
N HIS A 283 -15.61 -8.82 9.14
CA HIS A 283 -16.49 -9.35 10.20
C HIS A 283 -17.73 -8.47 10.42
N GLY A 284 -17.80 -7.35 9.71
CA GLY A 284 -18.92 -6.43 9.63
C GLY A 284 -18.64 -5.43 8.51
N ILE A 285 -19.70 -4.96 7.86
CA ILE A 285 -19.62 -4.07 6.71
C ILE A 285 -20.45 -2.82 7.00
N ILE A 286 -19.83 -1.67 6.85
CA ILE A 286 -20.47 -0.35 6.93
C ILE A 286 -20.39 0.29 5.56
N VAL A 287 -21.54 0.75 5.07
CA VAL A 287 -21.67 1.41 3.77
C VAL A 287 -22.12 2.85 3.97
N PHE A 288 -21.27 3.78 3.56
CA PHE A 288 -21.57 5.21 3.51
C PHE A 288 -22.16 5.59 2.14
N PRO A 289 -22.72 6.80 1.98
CA PRO A 289 -23.11 7.29 0.67
C PRO A 289 -21.95 7.25 -0.33
N GLY A 290 -22.27 6.88 -1.56
CA GLY A 290 -21.31 6.77 -2.65
C GLY A 290 -21.97 6.66 -4.02
N GLY A 291 -21.12 6.67 -5.04
CA GLY A 291 -21.55 6.56 -6.44
C GLY A 291 -21.68 5.11 -6.92
N VAL A 292 -21.46 4.91 -8.21
CA VAL A 292 -21.64 3.62 -8.89
C VAL A 292 -20.75 2.49 -8.33
N GLY A 293 -19.51 2.78 -7.92
CA GLY A 293 -18.64 1.77 -7.31
C GLY A 293 -19.16 1.28 -5.96
N THR A 294 -19.74 2.17 -5.15
CA THR A 294 -20.38 1.77 -3.89
C THR A 294 -21.67 0.98 -4.15
N ALA A 295 -22.43 1.32 -5.19
CA ALA A 295 -23.58 0.53 -5.59
C ALA A 295 -23.19 -0.89 -6.05
N GLU A 296 -22.11 -1.02 -6.83
CA GLU A 296 -21.54 -2.31 -7.22
C GLU A 296 -21.18 -3.17 -5.99
N GLU A 297 -20.48 -2.59 -5.01
CA GLU A 297 -20.14 -3.25 -3.75
C GLU A 297 -21.39 -3.72 -2.97
N ILE A 298 -22.44 -2.89 -2.91
CA ILE A 298 -23.73 -3.25 -2.29
C ILE A 298 -24.37 -4.42 -3.03
N PHE A 299 -24.52 -4.36 -4.35
CA PHE A 299 -25.17 -5.41 -5.14
C PHE A 299 -24.40 -6.73 -5.09
N TYR A 300 -23.07 -6.67 -5.12
CA TYR A 300 -22.22 -7.84 -4.95
C TYR A 300 -22.50 -8.54 -3.61
N LEU A 301 -22.51 -7.78 -2.51
CA LEU A 301 -22.76 -8.33 -1.19
C LEU A 301 -24.17 -8.87 -1.04
N LEU A 302 -25.19 -8.15 -1.51
CA LEU A 302 -26.58 -8.61 -1.44
C LEU A 302 -26.78 -9.90 -2.23
N GLY A 303 -26.16 -10.03 -3.41
CA GLY A 303 -26.20 -11.27 -4.19
C GLY A 303 -25.66 -12.48 -3.42
N LEU A 304 -24.60 -12.30 -2.63
CA LEU A 304 -24.07 -13.34 -1.75
C LEU A 304 -25.00 -13.62 -0.57
N LEU A 305 -25.45 -12.59 0.15
CA LEU A 305 -26.25 -12.75 1.37
C LEU A 305 -27.64 -13.35 1.10
N LEU A 306 -28.20 -13.10 -0.08
CA LEU A 306 -29.51 -13.64 -0.50
C LEU A 306 -29.43 -15.09 -1.01
N HIS A 307 -28.22 -15.63 -1.23
CA HIS A 307 -28.08 -17.02 -1.63
C HIS A 307 -28.53 -17.97 -0.50
N PRO A 308 -29.38 -18.99 -0.77
CA PRO A 308 -29.91 -19.88 0.27
C PRO A 308 -28.82 -20.55 1.14
N ASP A 309 -27.70 -20.95 0.53
CA ASP A 309 -26.58 -21.57 1.25
C ASP A 309 -25.92 -20.63 2.27
N ASN A 310 -26.15 -19.32 2.17
CA ASN A 310 -25.63 -18.31 3.08
C ASN A 310 -26.65 -17.89 4.16
N ALA A 311 -27.83 -18.51 4.24
CA ALA A 311 -28.87 -18.14 5.21
C ALA A 311 -28.42 -18.23 6.68
N MET A 312 -27.41 -19.06 6.98
CA MET A 312 -26.85 -19.22 8.33
C MET A 312 -25.63 -18.32 8.60
N GLN A 313 -25.17 -17.55 7.61
CA GLN A 313 -24.03 -16.65 7.79
C GLN A 313 -24.41 -15.46 8.67
N THR A 314 -23.48 -15.05 9.52
CA THR A 314 -23.66 -13.88 10.40
C THR A 314 -22.68 -12.79 10.01
N LEU A 315 -23.13 -11.92 9.10
CA LEU A 315 -22.34 -10.78 8.64
C LEU A 315 -23.14 -9.49 8.81
N PRO A 316 -22.86 -8.68 9.85
CA PRO A 316 -23.55 -7.41 10.05
C PRO A 316 -23.32 -6.46 8.88
N LEU A 317 -24.39 -5.97 8.26
CA LEU A 317 -24.38 -4.94 7.23
C LEU A 317 -25.14 -3.71 7.71
N ILE A 318 -24.49 -2.55 7.71
CA ILE A 318 -25.06 -1.29 8.17
C ILE A 318 -24.86 -0.23 7.08
N LEU A 319 -25.96 0.28 6.53
CA LEU A 319 -25.97 1.47 5.68
C LEU A 319 -26.16 2.69 6.58
N THR A 320 -25.29 3.70 6.47
CA THR A 320 -25.28 4.82 7.41
C THR A 320 -24.71 6.10 6.81
N GLY A 321 -25.22 7.25 7.24
CA GLY A 321 -24.75 8.56 6.81
C GLY A 321 -25.31 9.67 7.69
N PRO A 322 -24.93 10.93 7.41
CA PRO A 322 -25.46 12.08 8.13
C PRO A 322 -26.94 12.30 7.81
N ARG A 323 -27.62 13.21 8.53
CA ARG A 323 -29.07 13.43 8.36
C ARG A 323 -29.44 13.78 6.92
N GLU A 324 -28.57 14.53 6.25
CA GLU A 324 -28.75 15.01 4.88
C GLU A 324 -28.73 13.88 3.84
N SER A 325 -28.19 12.70 4.17
CA SER A 325 -28.17 11.53 3.27
C SER A 325 -29.43 10.67 3.37
N ALA A 326 -30.47 11.11 4.07
CA ALA A 326 -31.72 10.34 4.22
C ALA A 326 -32.33 9.99 2.85
N THR A 327 -32.51 10.99 1.97
CA THR A 327 -33.07 10.78 0.63
C THR A 327 -32.22 9.86 -0.24
N TYR A 328 -30.89 9.87 -0.08
CA TYR A 328 -30.00 8.93 -0.78
C TYR A 328 -30.30 7.48 -0.38
N PHE A 329 -30.40 7.20 0.94
CA PHE A 329 -30.68 5.84 1.40
C PHE A 329 -32.12 5.40 1.11
N GLU A 330 -33.10 6.31 1.14
CA GLU A 330 -34.47 6.03 0.68
C GLU A 330 -34.53 5.62 -0.80
N GLN A 331 -33.59 6.08 -1.63
CA GLN A 331 -33.49 5.67 -3.03
C GLN A 331 -32.76 4.34 -3.19
N ILE A 332 -31.72 4.07 -2.39
CA ILE A 332 -31.01 2.79 -2.40
C ILE A 332 -31.88 1.63 -1.91
N ASP A 333 -32.80 1.89 -0.97
CA ASP A 333 -33.71 0.88 -0.40
C ASP A 333 -34.84 0.46 -1.36
N ARG A 334 -35.13 1.26 -2.40
CA ARG A 334 -36.20 1.01 -3.38
C ARG A 334 -35.72 0.16 -4.55
#